data_AF-A0A937ZVI2-F1
#
_entry.id   AF-A0A937ZVI2-F1
#
_cell.length_a   1.000
_cell.length_b   1.000
_cell.length_c   1.000
_cell.angle_alpha   90.00
_cell.angle_beta   90.00
_cell.angle_gamma   90.00
#
_symmetry.space_group_name_H-M   'P 1'
#
loop_
_entity.id
_entity.type
_entity.pdbx_description
1 polymer ?
#
loop_
_entity_poly.entity_id
_entity_poly.type
_entity_poly.pdbx_seq_one_letter_code
_entity_poly.pdbx_strand_id
1 'polypeptide(L)' 'MNELPNTFRNQPDERGHFGQFGGRYVAETLMPLILDLEKEYRKAKADPAFA' A
#
# COMPACT_ATOMS: atom_id res chain seq x y z
N MET A 1 -8.06 -9.10 -20.61
CA MET A 1 -7.33 -10.15 -19.87
C MET A 1 -5.86 -9.95 -20.14
N ASN A 2 -5.13 -9.31 -19.23
CA ASN A 2 -3.67 -9.32 -19.23
C ASN A 2 -3.22 -9.12 -17.78
N GLU A 3 -3.54 -10.09 -16.93
CA GLU A 3 -3.02 -10.12 -15.57
C GLU A 3 -1.60 -10.67 -15.65
N LEU A 4 -0.63 -9.77 -15.72
CA LEU A 4 0.76 -10.13 -15.47
C LEU A 4 0.82 -10.78 -14.10
N PRO A 5 1.44 -11.98 -13.96
CA PRO A 5 1.50 -12.67 -12.68
C PRO A 5 2.16 -11.74 -11.67
N ASN A 6 1.48 -11.55 -10.56
CA ASN A 6 1.90 -10.63 -9.54
C ASN A 6 3.13 -11.19 -8.83
N THR A 7 4.31 -10.86 -9.34
CA THR A 7 5.57 -11.31 -8.76
C THR A 7 5.80 -10.54 -7.45
N PHE A 8 6.40 -11.17 -6.43
CA PHE A 8 6.77 -10.49 -5.17
C PHE A 8 7.73 -9.30 -5.35
N ARG A 9 8.21 -9.05 -6.58
CA ARG A 9 9.02 -7.88 -6.96
C ARG A 9 8.16 -6.67 -7.34
N ASN A 10 6.90 -6.88 -7.71
CA ASN A 10 5.98 -5.81 -8.05
C ASN A 10 5.31 -5.31 -6.77
N GLN A 11 5.31 -3.99 -6.60
CA GLN A 11 4.59 -3.33 -5.51
C GLN A 11 3.07 -3.45 -5.73
N PRO A 12 2.25 -3.32 -4.67
CA PRO A 12 0.80 -3.29 -4.85
C PRO A 12 0.40 -2.06 -5.67
N ASP A 13 -0.79 -2.12 -6.27
CA ASP A 13 -1.38 -0.95 -6.92
C ASP A 13 -1.69 0.18 -5.91
N GLU A 14 -2.14 1.32 -6.42
CA GLU A 14 -2.48 2.50 -5.59
C GLU A 14 -3.59 2.22 -4.57
N ARG A 15 -4.40 1.19 -4.79
CA ARG A 15 -5.49 0.77 -3.90
C ARG A 15 -5.03 -0.29 -2.90
N GLY A 16 -3.77 -0.74 -2.97
CA GLY A 16 -3.21 -1.76 -2.10
C GLY A 16 -3.47 -3.19 -2.58
N HIS A 17 -3.82 -3.39 -3.86
CA HIS A 17 -4.03 -4.73 -4.41
C HIS A 17 -2.77 -5.29 -5.06
N PHE A 18 -2.61 -6.58 -4.83
CA PHE A 18 -1.67 -7.49 -5.42
C PHE A 18 -2.44 -8.39 -6.41
N GLY A 19 -2.69 -7.89 -7.63
CA GLY A 19 -3.60 -8.54 -8.58
C GLY A 19 -5.04 -8.53 -8.02
N GLN A 20 -5.68 -9.70 -7.91
CA GLN A 20 -7.02 -9.81 -7.35
C GLN A 20 -7.08 -9.77 -5.80
N PHE A 21 -5.93 -9.77 -5.12
CA PHE A 21 -5.86 -9.89 -3.65
C PHE A 21 -5.42 -8.57 -3.01
N GLY A 22 -5.71 -8.36 -1.72
CA GLY A 22 -5.30 -7.15 -0.99
C GLY A 22 -6.42 -6.12 -0.87
N GLY A 23 -6.10 -4.83 -0.92
CA GLY A 23 -7.04 -3.75 -0.69
C GLY A 23 -7.23 -3.42 0.80
N ARG A 24 -8.25 -2.60 1.11
CA ARG A 24 -8.52 -2.09 2.46
C ARG A 24 -9.95 -2.43 2.85
N TYR A 25 -10.13 -3.55 3.57
CA TYR A 25 -11.41 -4.03 4.09
C TYR A 25 -11.45 -3.85 5.61
N VAL A 26 -11.67 -2.61 6.03
CA VAL A 26 -11.60 -2.17 7.44
C VAL A 26 -12.80 -1.30 7.77
N ALA A 27 -13.04 -1.07 9.07
CA ALA A 27 -14.07 -0.12 9.49
C ALA A 27 -13.74 1.30 8.98
N GLU A 28 -14.76 2.07 8.61
CA GLU A 28 -14.60 3.44 8.12
C GLU A 28 -13.86 4.34 9.11
N THR A 29 -14.10 4.12 10.41
CA THR A 29 -13.42 4.84 11.51
C THR A 29 -11.89 4.65 11.51
N LEU A 30 -11.38 3.59 10.88
CA LEU A 30 -9.95 3.33 10.77
C LEU A 30 -9.32 3.96 9.52
N MET A 31 -10.12 4.34 8.51
CA MET A 31 -9.56 4.88 7.29
C MET A 31 -8.71 6.15 7.45
N PRO A 32 -9.09 7.17 8.26
CA PRO A 32 -8.22 8.34 8.42
C PRO A 32 -6.85 7.97 8.98
N LEU A 33 -6.81 7.07 9.98
CA LEU A 33 -5.56 6.62 10.60
C LEU A 33 -4.66 5.85 9.63
N ILE A 34 -5.26 5.02 8.76
CA ILE A 34 -4.52 4.27 7.73
C ILE A 34 -3.92 5.21 6.68
N LEU A 35 -4.67 6.24 6.27
CA LEU A 35 -4.19 7.23 5.32
C LEU A 35 -3.04 8.07 5.90
N ASP A 36 -3.15 8.47 7.18
CA ASP A 36 -2.08 9.18 7.87
C ASP A 36 -0.82 8.32 8.01
N LEU A 37 -0.99 7.05 8.40
CA LEU A 37 0.13 6.10 8.47
C LEU A 37 0.80 5.92 7.11
N GLU A 38 0.04 5.74 6.05
CA GLU A 38 0.57 5.61 4.68
C GLU A 38 1.39 6.85 4.28
N LYS A 39 0.88 8.05 4.59
CA LYS A 39 1.57 9.31 4.31
C LYS A 39 2.89 9.41 5.06
N GLU A 40 2.90 9.17 6.37
CA GLU A 40 4.13 9.25 7.17
C GLU A 40 5.12 8.14 6.82
N TYR A 41 4.63 6.93 6.50
CA TYR A 41 5.47 5.85 5.99
C TYR A 41 6.17 6.24 4.67
N ARG A 42 5.45 6.85 3.72
CA ARG A 42 6.06 7.30 2.45
C ARG A 42 7.16 8.33 2.67
N LYS A 43 6.96 9.25 3.64
CA LYS A 43 8.00 10.21 4.02
C LYS A 43 9.20 9.52 4.65
N ALA A 44 8.97 8.67 5.66
CA ALA A 44 10.03 7.95 6.36
C ALA A 44 10.83 7.04 5.41
N LYS A 45 10.17 6.35 4.48
CA LYS A 45 10.81 5.51 3.46
C LYS A 45 11.76 6.30 2.55
N ALA A 46 11.48 7.58 2.30
CA ALA A 46 12.32 8.45 1.48
C ALA A 46 13.43 9.15 2.30
N ASP A 47 13.39 9.07 3.63
CA ASP A 47 14.37 9.68 4.52
C ASP A 47 15.60 8.76 4.67
N PRO A 48 16.80 9.18 4.23
CA PRO A 48 18.02 8.40 4.41
C PRO A 48 18.40 8.14 5.87
N ALA A 49 17.95 8.98 6.80
CA ALA A 49 18.21 8.80 8.23
C ALA A 49 17.36 7.66 8.84
N PHE A 50 16.29 7.24 8.16
CA PHE A 50 15.41 6.16 8.57
C PHE A 50 15.80 4.79 7.98
N ALA A 51 16.54 4.78 6.87
CA ALA A 51 16.83 3.60 6.05
C ALA A 51 17.82 2.60 6.67
#